data_AF-A0A1H7IHE4-F1
#
_entry.id   AF-A0A1H7IHE4-F1
#
_cell.length_a   1.000
_cell.length_b   1.000
_cell.length_c   1.000
_cell.angle_alpha   90.00
_cell.angle_beta   90.00
_cell.angle_gamma   90.00
#
_symmetry.space_group_name_H-M   'P 1'
#
loop_
_entity.id
_entity.type
_entity.pdbx_description
1 polymer ?
#
loop_
_entity_poly.entity_id
_entity_poly.type
_entity_poly.pdbx_seq_one_letter_code
_entity_poly.pdbx_strand_id
1 'polypeptide(L)'
;MDKAKLLLKSGTWSIDDIADEVGFSDKSGFIAAFKRVENITPGQFKSQFEDQQLGILMDNEKVKNVNIATVFELLKDKKRFPL
;
A
#
# COMPACT_ATOMS: atom_id res chain seq x y z
N MET A 1 -13.63 10.97 -8.67
CA MET A 1 -13.16 10.08 -7.58
C MET A 1 -12.98 8.64 -8.04
N ASP A 2 -13.80 8.11 -8.95
CA ASP A 2 -13.69 6.71 -9.40
C ASP A 2 -12.35 6.38 -10.07
N LYS A 3 -11.82 7.29 -10.91
CA LYS A 3 -10.48 7.17 -11.51
C LYS A 3 -9.38 7.05 -10.45
N ALA A 4 -9.42 7.87 -9.40
CA ALA A 4 -8.46 7.81 -8.30
C ALA A 4 -8.48 6.44 -7.61
N LYS A 5 -9.67 5.87 -7.36
CA LYS A 5 -9.81 4.53 -6.76
C LYS A 5 -9.22 3.43 -7.63
N LEU A 6 -9.40 3.50 -8.96
CA LEU A 6 -8.79 2.55 -9.89
C LEU A 6 -7.26 2.60 -9.84
N LEU A 7 -6.68 3.80 -9.86
CA LEU A 7 -5.23 3.99 -9.79
C LEU A 7 -4.67 3.54 -8.43
N LEU A 8 -5.36 3.86 -7.32
CA LEU A 8 -4.96 3.39 -5.98
C LEU A 8 -4.97 1.87 -5.88
N LYS A 9 -5.99 1.19 -6.44
CA LYS A 9 -6.06 -0.29 -6.46
C LYS A 9 -4.95 -0.93 -7.27
N SER A 10 -4.47 -0.28 -8.32
CA SER A 10 -3.38 -0.81 -9.14
C SER A 10 -2.07 -0.95 -8.36
N GLY A 11 -1.86 -0.14 -7.32
CA GLY A 11 -0.67 -0.18 -6.48
C GLY A 11 0.58 0.46 -7.09
N THR A 12 0.61 0.69 -8.40
CA THR A 12 1.81 1.13 -9.14
C THR A 12 2.08 2.63 -9.09
N TRP A 13 1.05 3.44 -8.82
CA TRP A 13 1.16 4.90 -8.83
C TRP A 13 1.43 5.45 -7.43
N SER A 14 2.19 6.56 -7.36
CA SER A 14 2.33 7.31 -6.11
C SER A 14 1.07 8.16 -5.86
N ILE A 15 0.85 8.57 -4.60
CA ILE A 15 -0.28 9.45 -4.27
C ILE A 15 -0.17 10.83 -4.95
N ASP A 16 1.05 11.25 -5.29
CA ASP A 16 1.35 12.51 -5.97
C ASP A 16 0.91 12.43 -7.44
N ASP A 17 1.39 11.41 -8.16
CA ASP A 17 1.02 11.18 -9.57
C ASP A 17 -0.50 10.99 -9.73
N ILE A 18 -1.15 10.33 -8.76
CA ILE A 18 -2.61 10.16 -8.76
C ILE A 18 -3.32 11.52 -8.61
N ALA A 19 -2.80 12.43 -7.78
CA ALA A 19 -3.39 13.74 -7.58
C ALA A 19 -3.35 14.55 -8.89
N ASP A 20 -2.20 14.55 -9.57
CA ASP A 20 -2.02 15.20 -10.88
C ASP A 20 -2.95 14.59 -11.94
N GLU A 21 -2.98 13.26 -12.03
CA GLU A 21 -3.75 12.50 -13.04
C GLU A 21 -5.28 12.65 -12.88
N VAL A 22 -5.74 13.02 -11.68
CA VAL A 22 -7.17 13.26 -11.39
C VAL A 22 -7.51 14.75 -11.23
N GLY A 23 -6.60 15.64 -11.60
CA GLY A 23 -6.83 17.07 -11.77
C GLY A 23 -6.72 17.91 -10.50
N PHE A 24 -5.99 17.45 -9.49
CA PHE A 24 -5.65 18.27 -8.33
C PHE A 24 -4.32 18.98 -8.55
N SER A 25 -4.26 20.26 -8.15
CA SER A 25 -3.03 21.05 -8.24
C SER A 25 -1.97 20.64 -7.23
N ASP A 26 -2.37 19.92 -6.17
CA ASP A 26 -1.48 19.43 -5.14
C ASP A 26 -2.05 18.20 -4.43
N LYS A 27 -1.13 17.37 -3.91
CA LYS A 27 -1.42 16.16 -3.15
C LYS A 27 -2.27 16.39 -1.90
N SER A 28 -2.11 17.52 -1.20
CA SER A 28 -2.84 17.77 0.05
C SER A 28 -4.32 18.03 -0.22
N GLY A 29 -4.61 18.81 -1.26
CA GLY A 29 -5.97 19.02 -1.77
C GLY A 29 -6.65 17.72 -2.17
N PHE A 30 -5.93 16.84 -2.87
CA PHE A 30 -6.42 15.50 -3.21
C PHE A 30 -6.72 14.66 -1.96
N ILE A 31 -5.79 14.58 -1.00
CA ILE A 31 -5.98 13.79 0.24
C ILE A 31 -7.20 14.28 1.02
N ALA A 32 -7.36 15.58 1.19
CA ALA A 32 -8.50 16.17 1.91
C ALA A 32 -9.83 15.87 1.20
N ALA A 33 -9.89 16.06 -0.12
CA ALA A 33 -11.08 15.78 -0.91
C ALA A 33 -11.44 14.29 -0.89
N PHE A 34 -10.45 13.40 -1.04
CA PHE A 34 -10.65 11.96 -1.01
C PHE A 34 -11.15 11.50 0.36
N LYS A 35 -10.52 11.96 1.46
CA LYS A 35 -10.94 11.65 2.83
C LYS A 35 -12.36 12.12 3.12
N ARG A 36 -12.77 13.27 2.59
CA ARG A 36 -14.14 13.78 2.77
C ARG A 36 -15.19 12.88 2.10
N VAL A 37 -14.86 12.28 0.96
CA VAL A 37 -15.78 11.45 0.18
C VAL A 37 -15.78 10.00 0.67
N GLU A 38 -14.60 9.43 0.93
CA GLU A 38 -14.42 7.99 1.22
C GLU A 38 -14.19 7.70 2.72
N ASN A 39 -14.18 8.73 3.58
CA ASN A 39 -13.91 8.66 5.04
C ASN A 39 -12.53 8.11 5.46
N ILE A 40 -11.68 7.72 4.51
CA ILE A 40 -10.30 7.27 4.74
C ILE A 40 -9.33 7.99 3.81
N THR A 41 -8.05 8.04 4.17
CA THR A 41 -7.04 8.67 3.30
C THR A 41 -6.75 7.79 2.08
N PRO A 42 -6.28 8.37 0.95
CA PRO A 42 -5.85 7.59 -0.22
C PRO A 42 -4.81 6.51 0.12
N GLY A 43 -3.87 6.81 1.02
CA GLY A 43 -2.86 5.85 1.47
C GLY A 43 -3.47 4.68 2.25
N GLN A 44 -4.41 4.95 3.16
CA GLN A 44 -5.14 3.90 3.87
C GLN A 44 -5.96 3.02 2.91
N PHE A 45 -6.62 3.63 1.93
CA PHE A 45 -7.33 2.90 0.89
C PHE A 45 -6.37 2.03 0.07
N LYS A 46 -5.20 2.56 -0.33
CA LYS A 46 -4.17 1.82 -1.08
C LYS A 46 -3.68 0.58 -0.32
N SER A 47 -3.34 0.74 0.96
CA SER A 47 -2.81 -0.37 1.77
C SER A 47 -3.79 -1.54 1.92
N GLN A 48 -5.11 -1.28 1.91
CA GLN A 48 -6.12 -2.36 1.94
C GLN A 48 -6.03 -3.31 0.74
N PHE A 49 -5.49 -2.85 -0.40
CA PHE A 49 -5.33 -3.66 -1.62
C PHE A 49 -3.89 -4.14 -1.84
N GLU A 50 -2.89 -3.50 -1.24
CA GLU A 50 -1.51 -3.99 -1.24
C GLU A 50 -1.40 -5.32 -0.48
N ASP A 51 -2.12 -5.47 0.64
CA ASP A 51 -2.18 -6.70 1.41
C ASP A 51 -2.82 -7.88 0.61
N GLN A 52 -3.75 -7.58 -0.31
CA GLN A 52 -4.33 -8.61 -1.19
C GLN A 52 -3.38 -9.07 -2.30
N GLN A 53 -2.49 -8.21 -2.80
CA GLN A 53 -1.55 -8.60 -3.87
C GLN A 53 -0.43 -9.52 -3.35
N LEU A 54 -0.09 -9.44 -2.06
CA LEU A 54 0.84 -10.36 -1.39
C LEU A 54 0.22 -11.76 -1.15
N GLY A 55 -1.09 -11.85 -0.90
CA GLY A 55 -1.78 -13.13 -0.71
C GLY A 55 -1.83 -14.01 -1.97
N ILE A 56 -1.83 -13.42 -3.16
CA ILE A 56 -1.95 -14.16 -4.43
C ILE A 56 -0.60 -14.76 -4.87
N LEU A 57 0.53 -14.21 -4.41
CA LEU A 57 1.88 -14.73 -4.70
C LEU A 57 2.39 -15.72 -3.63
N MET A 58 1.66 -15.89 -2.51
CA MET A 58 2.08 -16.73 -1.37
C MET A 58 1.20 -17.97 -1.12
N ASP A 59 0.22 -18.25 -1.98
CA ASP A 59 -0.62 -19.43 -1.85
C ASP A 59 -0.26 -20.51 -2.88
N ASN A 60 0.77 -21.29 -2.55
CA ASN A 60 0.72 -22.71 -2.91
C ASN A 60 1.29 -23.70 -1.87
N GLU A 61 1.72 -23.30 -0.65
CA GLU A 61 1.95 -24.34 0.40
C GLU A 61 2.17 -23.92 1.88
N LYS A 62 2.01 -22.65 2.30
CA LYS A 62 2.45 -22.25 3.65
C LYS A 62 1.57 -21.24 4.38
N VAL A 63 0.27 -21.53 4.49
CA VAL A 63 -0.58 -20.99 5.57
C VAL A 63 -0.12 -21.59 6.91
N LYS A 64 1.07 -21.20 7.37
CA LYS A 64 1.61 -21.52 8.70
C LYS A 64 2.16 -20.24 9.32
N ASN A 65 1.27 -19.51 9.98
CA ASN A 65 1.54 -18.88 11.27
C ASN A 65 2.79 -17.98 11.33
N VAL A 66 2.71 -16.74 10.85
CA VAL A 66 3.74 -15.73 11.15
C VAL A 66 3.08 -14.41 11.50
N ASN A 67 3.14 -14.07 12.79
CA ASN A 67 2.78 -12.75 13.31
C ASN A 67 3.91 -11.78 12.92
N ILE A 68 3.59 -10.57 12.43
CA ILE A 68 4.56 -9.59 11.88
C ILE A 68 5.75 -9.32 12.81
N ALA A 69 5.59 -9.48 14.12
CA ALA A 69 6.66 -9.40 15.12
C ALA A 69 7.86 -10.34 14.83
N THR A 70 7.63 -11.52 14.25
CA THR A 70 8.68 -12.51 13.98
C THR A 70 9.62 -12.08 12.84
N VAL A 71 9.13 -11.33 11.86
CA VAL A 71 9.94 -10.84 10.73
C VAL A 71 10.91 -9.74 11.19
N PHE A 72 10.47 -8.86 12.08
CA PHE A 72 11.33 -7.83 12.66
C PHE A 72 12.44 -8.41 13.54
N GLU A 73 12.16 -9.50 14.27
CA GLU A 73 13.17 -10.18 15.09
C GLU A 73 14.24 -10.87 14.24
N LEU A 74 13.86 -11.46 13.09
CA LEU A 74 14.79 -12.08 12.13
C LEU A 74 15.66 -11.08 11.36
N LEU A 75 15.20 -9.84 11.17
CA LEU A 75 15.97 -8.81 10.45
C LEU A 75 17.02 -8.12 11.32
N LYS A 76 16.98 -8.27 12.64
CA LYS A 76 17.99 -7.72 13.56
C LYS A 76 19.36 -8.41 13.46
N ASP A 77 19.42 -9.66 12.97
CA ASP A 77 20.66 -10.46 12.94
C ASP A 77 21.49 -10.35 11.64
N LYS A 78 21.10 -9.49 10.69
CA LYS A 78 21.74 -9.38 9.36
C LYS A 78 23.10 -8.64 9.37
N LYS A 79 23.91 -8.82 10.42
CA LYS A 79 25.29 -8.32 10.54
C LYS A 79 26.38 -9.38 10.36
N ARG A 80 26.08 -10.58 9.84
CA ARG A 80 27.12 -11.59 9.65
C ARG A 80 26.86 -12.58 8.52
N PHE A 81 27.09 -12.17 7.28
CA PHE A 81 27.44 -13.10 6.21
C PHE A 81 28.52 -12.46 5.31
N PRO A 82 29.79 -12.91 5.36
CA PRO A 82 30.80 -12.55 4.35
C PRO A 82 30.56 -13.35 3.06
N LEU A 83 31.09 -12.83 1.92
CA LEU A 83 30.99 -13.43 0.58
C LEU A 83 31.40 -14.91 0.55
#